data_AF-A0A9W6TRD9-F1
#
_entry.id   AF-A0A9W6TRD9-F1
#
_cell.length_a   1.000
_cell.length_b   1.000
_cell.length_c   1.000
_cell.angle_alpha   90.00
_cell.angle_beta   90.00
_cell.angle_gamma   90.00
#
_symmetry.space_group_name_H-M   'P 1'
#
loop_
_entity.id
_entity.type
_entity.pdbx_description
1 polymer ?
#
loop_
_entity_poly.entity_id
_entity_poly.type
_entity_poly.pdbx_seq_one_letter_code
_entity_poly.pdbx_strand_id
1 'polypeptide(L)'
;MSIRRLSLEANVDSPSLRFDYGADPNNAQTFDRDNILGCKCDPGYEGYDCSKREEHVCIFDEIQVLKCTATGGVFRLQYRTSTSTDIPFNAGASTLRYILKTSFGFENPVVGYSSGTQACSTPASPGNIITVSFPVDHGDISPLRAVTTGLTLTGGVVSFITADNGVVIGGVVSQQGTKENAVCSNRGYCNYQQGTCTCSFGYGSSDGLGNHGNRDDCGYILPKVKYVAQE
;
A
#
# COMPACT_ATOMS: atom_id res chain seq x y z
N MET A 1 7.67 33.74 32.00
CA MET A 1 7.26 34.22 30.65
C MET A 1 7.02 33.03 29.72
N SER A 2 6.21 33.16 28.65
CA SER A 2 6.09 32.10 27.62
C SER A 2 7.15 32.27 26.53
N ILE A 3 7.49 31.18 25.81
CA ILE A 3 8.50 31.18 24.73
C ILE A 3 8.18 32.24 23.65
N ARG A 4 6.89 32.45 23.34
CA ARG A 4 6.44 33.48 22.39
C ARG A 4 6.72 34.91 22.84
N ARG A 5 6.83 35.16 24.16
CA ARG A 5 7.21 36.48 24.69
C ARG A 5 8.72 36.67 24.77
N LEU A 6 9.46 35.59 25.03
CA LEU A 6 10.93 35.60 24.97
C LEU A 6 11.48 35.88 23.57
N SER A 7 10.82 35.38 22.52
CA SER A 7 11.21 35.67 21.13
C SER A 7 11.05 37.14 20.73
N LEU A 8 10.32 37.94 21.52
CA LEU A 8 10.15 39.37 21.32
C LEU A 8 11.15 40.21 22.15
N GLU A 9 11.79 39.62 23.16
CA GLU A 9 12.75 40.28 24.06
C GLU A 9 14.22 40.01 23.68
N ALA A 10 14.48 39.02 22.82
CA ALA A 10 15.79 38.76 22.22
C ALA A 10 16.07 39.75 21.06
N ASN A 11 16.36 41.02 21.37
CA ASN A 11 16.71 42.04 20.38
C ASN A 11 18.21 42.37 20.29
N VAL A 12 19.06 41.63 21.03
CA VAL A 12 20.53 41.74 20.99
C VAL A 12 21.17 40.37 21.22
N ASP A 13 22.10 39.97 20.34
CA ASP A 13 22.90 38.75 20.48
C ASP A 13 24.12 39.02 21.38
N SER A 14 23.96 38.81 22.69
CA SER A 14 25.06 38.88 23.66
C SER A 14 25.17 37.58 24.48
N PRO A 15 26.37 36.99 24.63
CA PRO A 15 26.57 35.77 25.43
C PRO A 15 26.37 35.94 26.94
N SER A 16 26.12 37.17 27.40
CA SER A 16 25.81 37.50 28.79
C SER A 16 24.31 37.66 29.09
N LEU A 17 23.42 37.52 28.10
CA LEU A 17 21.97 37.54 28.32
C LEU A 17 21.50 36.22 28.95
N ARG A 18 20.84 36.32 30.11
CA ARG A 18 20.17 35.21 30.79
C ARG A 18 18.74 35.63 31.09
N PHE A 19 17.79 34.78 30.73
CA PHE A 19 16.38 34.96 31.05
C PHE A 19 15.88 33.77 31.86
N ASP A 20 15.16 34.05 32.95
CA ASP A 20 14.51 33.01 33.73
C ASP A 20 13.17 32.64 33.07
N TYR A 21 13.00 31.35 32.80
CA TYR A 21 11.81 30.76 32.20
C TYR A 21 10.91 30.17 33.30
N GLY A 22 9.59 30.31 33.16
CA GLY A 22 8.64 29.90 34.22
C GLY A 22 8.54 30.89 35.39
N ALA A 23 7.78 30.52 36.43
CA ALA A 23 7.62 31.31 37.66
C ALA A 23 8.54 30.85 38.81
N ASP A 24 9.14 29.66 38.68
CA ASP A 24 10.09 29.08 39.64
C ASP A 24 11.45 28.82 38.97
N PRO A 25 12.54 29.49 39.41
CA PRO A 25 13.87 29.32 38.84
C PRO A 25 14.42 27.90 39.07
N ASN A 26 15.01 27.29 38.04
CA ASN A 26 15.68 25.97 38.07
C ASN A 26 14.79 24.75 38.41
N ASN A 27 13.47 24.84 38.21
CA ASN A 27 12.59 23.69 38.38
C ASN A 27 12.47 22.86 37.08
N ALA A 28 13.09 21.67 37.05
CA ALA A 28 13.06 20.75 35.92
C ALA A 28 11.65 20.27 35.51
N GLN A 29 10.65 20.38 36.40
CA GLN A 29 9.24 20.06 36.09
C GLN A 29 8.52 21.17 35.30
N THR A 30 9.14 22.35 35.16
CA THR A 30 8.63 23.44 34.32
C THR A 30 9.28 23.46 32.94
N PHE A 31 10.28 22.60 32.71
CA PHE A 31 10.81 22.32 31.39
C PHE A 31 9.68 21.68 30.57
N ASP A 32 9.19 22.47 29.63
CA ASP A 32 8.21 22.10 28.62
C ASP A 32 6.76 21.78 29.03
N ARG A 33 6.13 22.68 29.78
CA ARG A 33 4.65 22.62 29.92
C ARG A 33 3.90 22.68 28.57
N ASP A 34 4.54 23.24 27.53
CA ASP A 34 4.03 23.28 26.15
C ASP A 34 4.92 22.49 25.17
N ASN A 35 5.55 21.39 25.63
CA ASN A 35 6.32 20.52 24.72
C ASN A 35 5.47 20.04 23.56
N ILE A 36 6.09 19.85 22.40
CA ILE A 36 5.49 19.01 21.35
C ILE A 36 5.47 17.58 21.91
N LEU A 37 4.29 17.15 22.37
CA LEU A 37 4.04 15.80 22.84
C LEU A 37 4.04 14.84 21.64
N GLY A 38 5.21 14.27 21.35
CA GLY A 38 5.35 13.13 20.45
C GLY A 38 5.57 11.85 21.26
N CYS A 39 4.55 11.01 21.38
CA CYS A 39 4.72 9.64 21.88
C CYS A 39 5.50 8.85 20.81
N LYS A 40 6.74 8.45 21.10
CA LYS A 40 7.43 7.44 20.31
C LYS A 40 7.15 6.08 20.91
N CYS A 41 6.12 5.42 20.41
CA CYS A 41 5.83 4.04 20.77
C CYS A 41 6.76 3.06 20.05
N ASP A 42 6.85 1.84 20.57
CA ASP A 42 7.48 0.74 19.84
C ASP A 42 6.73 0.50 18.51
N PRO A 43 7.41 0.07 17.44
CA PRO A 43 6.77 -0.19 16.15
C PRO A 43 5.52 -1.09 16.30
N GLY A 44 4.36 -0.60 15.85
CA GLY A 44 3.08 -1.30 15.93
C GLY A 44 2.29 -1.06 17.23
N TYR A 45 2.70 -0.11 18.07
CA TYR A 45 1.96 0.35 19.25
C TYR A 45 1.61 1.83 19.12
N GLU A 46 0.43 2.21 19.60
CA GLU A 46 -0.08 3.58 19.63
C GLU A 46 -0.82 3.87 20.96
N GLY A 47 -1.36 5.08 21.06
CA GLY A 47 -2.05 5.57 22.25
C GLY A 47 -1.13 6.38 23.16
N TYR A 48 -1.75 7.09 24.11
CA TYR A 48 -1.04 8.02 25.00
C TYR A 48 0.00 7.31 25.89
N ASP A 49 -0.19 6.00 26.13
CA ASP A 49 0.67 5.13 26.94
C ASP A 49 1.27 3.97 26.14
N CYS A 50 1.14 3.97 24.81
CA CYS A 50 1.59 2.87 23.94
C CYS A 50 0.99 1.50 24.30
N SER A 51 -0.13 1.44 25.03
CA SER A 51 -0.79 0.19 25.43
C SER A 51 -1.68 -0.40 24.35
N LYS A 52 -2.03 0.41 23.34
CA LYS A 52 -2.80 -0.05 22.20
C LYS A 52 -1.80 -0.57 21.17
N ARG A 53 -2.05 -1.75 20.64
CA ARG A 53 -1.50 -2.05 19.32
C ARG A 53 -2.13 -1.07 18.35
N GLU A 54 -1.36 -0.52 17.42
CA GLU A 54 -1.99 0.00 16.22
C GLU A 54 -2.86 -1.11 15.66
N GLU A 55 -4.16 -0.86 15.46
CA GLU A 55 -5.02 -1.77 14.71
C GLU A 55 -4.68 -1.74 13.20
N HIS A 56 -3.39 -1.69 12.85
CA HIS A 56 -2.91 -2.04 11.53
C HIS A 56 -2.91 -3.56 11.42
N VAL A 57 -4.07 -4.11 11.12
CA VAL A 57 -4.21 -5.47 10.62
C VAL A 57 -3.60 -5.48 9.21
N CYS A 58 -2.26 -5.40 9.08
CA CYS A 58 -1.50 -5.53 7.83
C CYS A 58 -1.52 -6.97 7.30
N ILE A 59 -2.69 -7.61 7.30
CA ILE A 59 -2.81 -9.05 7.07
C ILE A 59 -3.34 -9.33 5.67
N PHE A 60 -4.14 -8.42 5.10
CA PHE A 60 -4.89 -8.70 3.90
C PHE A 60 -4.27 -8.04 2.66
N ASP A 61 -4.12 -8.85 1.63
CA ASP A 61 -3.83 -8.40 0.28
C ASP A 61 -5.10 -7.79 -0.33
N GLU A 62 -4.92 -6.81 -1.21
CA GLU A 62 -6.03 -6.31 -2.01
C GLU A 62 -6.52 -7.43 -2.94
N ILE A 63 -7.84 -7.59 -3.00
CA ILE A 63 -8.52 -8.46 -3.96
C ILE A 63 -9.63 -7.66 -4.64
N GLN A 64 -9.49 -7.43 -5.93
CA GLN A 64 -10.54 -6.85 -6.77
C GLN A 64 -11.23 -7.93 -7.58
N VAL A 65 -12.53 -7.79 -7.75
CA VAL A 65 -13.37 -8.79 -8.42
C VAL A 65 -14.03 -8.16 -9.64
N LEU A 66 -13.98 -8.84 -10.78
CA LEU A 66 -14.51 -8.37 -12.05
C LEU A 66 -15.44 -9.43 -12.63
N LYS A 67 -16.47 -9.00 -13.37
CA LYS A 67 -17.29 -9.89 -14.18
C LYS A 67 -17.62 -9.21 -15.51
N CYS A 68 -17.28 -9.90 -16.60
CA CYS A 68 -17.56 -9.45 -17.96
C CYS A 68 -18.61 -10.34 -18.63
N THR A 69 -19.56 -9.73 -19.33
CA THR A 69 -20.56 -10.40 -20.16
C THR A 69 -20.51 -9.83 -21.58
N ALA A 70 -19.94 -10.61 -22.50
CA ALA A 70 -19.74 -10.26 -23.92
C ALA A 70 -19.52 -11.53 -24.75
N THR A 71 -19.76 -11.48 -26.06
CA THR A 71 -19.48 -12.58 -27.01
C THR A 71 -18.42 -12.23 -28.04
N GLY A 72 -17.91 -11.00 -28.03
CA GLY A 72 -16.92 -10.52 -29.00
C GLY A 72 -16.29 -9.20 -28.60
N GLY A 73 -15.30 -8.80 -29.38
CA GLY A 73 -14.62 -7.50 -29.24
C GLY A 73 -13.51 -7.48 -28.19
N VAL A 74 -13.18 -6.26 -27.76
CA VAL A 74 -12.09 -5.97 -26.81
C VAL A 74 -12.56 -5.01 -25.72
N PHE A 75 -11.97 -5.12 -24.54
CA PHE A 75 -12.11 -4.14 -23.47
C PHE A 75 -10.74 -3.65 -23.04
N ARG A 76 -10.71 -2.51 -22.35
CA ARG A 76 -9.49 -2.03 -21.67
C ARG A 76 -9.79 -1.88 -20.20
N LEU A 77 -8.79 -2.10 -19.36
CA LEU A 77 -8.85 -1.70 -17.97
C LEU A 77 -8.25 -0.31 -17.84
N GLN A 78 -8.73 0.44 -16.85
CA GLN A 78 -8.20 1.72 -16.46
C GLN A 78 -7.85 1.64 -14.98
N TYR A 79 -6.64 2.07 -14.66
CA TYR A 79 -6.15 2.22 -13.31
C TYR A 79 -5.65 3.64 -13.14
N ARG A 80 -6.27 4.39 -12.22
CA ARG A 80 -6.04 5.83 -12.05
C ARG A 80 -6.19 6.56 -13.39
N THR A 81 -5.12 7.16 -13.91
CA THR A 81 -5.10 7.88 -15.19
C THR A 81 -4.59 7.05 -16.36
N SER A 82 -4.11 5.83 -16.11
CA SER A 82 -3.54 4.95 -17.13
C SER A 82 -4.58 3.97 -17.66
N THR A 83 -4.54 3.71 -18.96
CA THR A 83 -5.43 2.75 -19.64
C THR A 83 -4.58 1.64 -20.24
N SER A 84 -5.03 0.39 -20.12
CA SER A 84 -4.32 -0.76 -20.66
C SER A 84 -4.36 -0.83 -22.18
N THR A 85 -3.53 -1.69 -22.75
CA THR A 85 -3.71 -2.19 -24.11
C THR A 85 -5.03 -2.96 -24.24
N ASP A 86 -5.44 -3.22 -25.48
CA ASP A 86 -6.65 -4.01 -25.76
C ASP A 86 -6.58 -5.41 -25.17
N ILE A 87 -7.63 -5.78 -24.44
CA ILE A 87 -7.83 -7.08 -23.84
C ILE A 87 -8.98 -7.75 -24.60
N PRO A 88 -8.73 -8.87 -25.30
CA PRO A 88 -9.79 -9.55 -26.02
C PRO A 88 -10.83 -10.11 -25.06
N PHE A 89 -12.10 -10.15 -25.46
CA PHE A 89 -13.20 -10.67 -24.61
C PHE A 89 -12.93 -12.10 -24.10
N ASN A 90 -12.18 -12.90 -24.88
CA ASN A 90 -11.80 -14.27 -24.56
C ASN A 90 -10.41 -14.40 -23.93
N ALA A 91 -9.84 -13.32 -23.39
CA ALA A 91 -8.50 -13.34 -22.80
C ALA A 91 -8.38 -14.38 -21.67
N GLY A 92 -7.31 -15.17 -21.73
CA GLY A 92 -6.93 -16.07 -20.64
C GLY A 92 -6.34 -15.32 -19.45
N ALA A 93 -6.36 -15.96 -18.28
CA ALA A 93 -5.86 -15.36 -17.04
C ALA A 93 -4.37 -14.94 -17.12
N SER A 94 -3.53 -15.69 -17.83
CA SER A 94 -2.12 -15.35 -18.03
C SER A 94 -1.94 -14.08 -18.89
N THR A 95 -2.74 -13.92 -19.93
CA THR A 95 -2.76 -12.71 -20.77
C THR A 95 -3.21 -11.50 -19.96
N LEU A 96 -4.29 -11.64 -19.19
CA LEU A 96 -4.79 -10.56 -18.33
C LEU A 96 -3.74 -10.17 -17.29
N ARG A 97 -3.11 -11.14 -16.62
CA ARG A 97 -1.99 -10.92 -15.70
C ARG A 97 -0.84 -10.17 -16.37
N TYR A 98 -0.44 -10.58 -17.57
CA TYR A 98 0.64 -9.91 -18.30
C TYR A 98 0.30 -8.44 -18.59
N ILE A 99 -0.93 -8.16 -19.04
CA ILE A 99 -1.39 -6.80 -19.34
C ILE A 99 -1.41 -5.92 -18.08
N LEU A 100 -1.86 -6.44 -16.94
CA LEU A 100 -1.81 -5.72 -15.66
C LEU A 100 -0.38 -5.31 -15.29
N LYS A 101 0.59 -6.23 -15.48
CA LYS A 101 2.01 -5.94 -15.24
C LYS A 101 2.57 -4.88 -16.19
N THR A 102 2.33 -5.01 -17.48
CA THR A 102 2.96 -4.14 -18.49
C THR A 102 2.28 -2.79 -18.65
N SER A 103 0.96 -2.71 -18.46
CA SER A 103 0.21 -1.46 -18.61
C SER A 103 0.21 -0.60 -17.35
N PHE A 104 0.25 -1.21 -16.17
CA PHE A 104 0.11 -0.50 -14.89
C PHE A 104 1.31 -0.64 -13.96
N GLY A 105 2.25 -1.54 -14.25
CA GLY A 105 3.45 -1.73 -13.43
C GLY A 105 3.24 -2.57 -12.18
N PHE A 106 2.08 -3.23 -12.01
CA PHE A 106 1.83 -4.09 -10.85
C PHE A 106 2.87 -5.20 -10.73
N GLU A 107 3.36 -5.41 -9.52
CA GLU A 107 4.36 -6.42 -9.20
C GLU A 107 3.66 -7.75 -8.89
N ASN A 108 3.80 -8.70 -9.82
CA ASN A 108 3.29 -10.06 -9.67
C ASN A 108 1.79 -10.19 -9.29
N PRO A 109 0.85 -9.52 -9.99
CA PRO A 109 -0.57 -9.72 -9.75
C PRO A 109 -0.98 -11.16 -10.05
N VAL A 110 -1.92 -11.69 -9.27
CA VAL A 110 -2.47 -13.04 -9.43
C VAL A 110 -3.89 -12.93 -9.98
N VAL A 111 -4.16 -13.60 -11.09
CA VAL A 111 -5.47 -13.61 -11.75
C VAL A 111 -6.05 -15.01 -11.69
N GLY A 112 -7.23 -15.15 -11.09
CA GLY A 112 -8.00 -16.39 -11.00
C GLY A 112 -9.36 -16.25 -11.69
N TYR A 113 -9.78 -17.30 -12.40
CA TYR A 113 -11.11 -17.38 -13.01
C TYR A 113 -11.93 -18.43 -12.27
N SER A 114 -13.15 -18.10 -11.86
CA SER A 114 -14.03 -19.04 -11.17
C SER A 114 -14.53 -20.15 -12.08
N SER A 115 -14.62 -19.89 -13.40
CA SER A 115 -15.08 -20.86 -14.39
C SER A 115 -14.52 -20.56 -15.78
N GLY A 116 -14.28 -21.62 -16.56
CA GLY A 116 -13.78 -21.49 -17.93
C GLY A 116 -12.35 -20.92 -18.03
N THR A 117 -11.97 -20.51 -19.23
CA THR A 117 -10.62 -20.02 -19.56
C THR A 117 -10.62 -18.63 -20.21
N GLN A 118 -11.78 -17.98 -20.28
CA GLN A 118 -12.02 -16.74 -21.02
C GLN A 118 -12.55 -15.65 -20.08
N ALA A 119 -12.11 -14.40 -20.27
CA ALA A 119 -12.48 -13.29 -19.39
C ALA A 119 -14.00 -13.01 -19.36
N CYS A 120 -14.64 -12.94 -20.53
CA CYS A 120 -16.07 -12.67 -20.65
C CYS A 120 -16.87 -13.96 -20.84
N SER A 121 -18.02 -14.04 -20.17
CA SER A 121 -18.99 -15.12 -20.35
C SER A 121 -20.18 -14.67 -21.20
N THR A 122 -20.88 -15.61 -21.81
CA THR A 122 -22.17 -15.31 -22.46
C THR A 122 -23.27 -15.14 -21.40
N PRO A 123 -24.37 -14.40 -21.68
CA PRO A 123 -25.47 -14.21 -20.73
C PRO A 123 -26.15 -15.50 -20.26
N ALA A 124 -26.11 -16.55 -21.08
CA ALA A 124 -26.74 -17.83 -20.81
C ALA A 124 -25.85 -18.82 -20.03
N SER A 125 -24.58 -18.48 -19.81
CA SER A 125 -23.62 -19.33 -19.07
C SER A 125 -23.45 -18.84 -17.62
N PRO A 126 -23.07 -19.74 -16.68
CA PRO A 126 -22.60 -19.32 -15.37
C PRO A 126 -21.49 -18.28 -15.55
N GLY A 127 -21.66 -17.10 -14.95
CA GLY A 127 -20.73 -15.99 -15.15
C GLY A 127 -19.32 -16.36 -14.68
N ASN A 128 -18.31 -16.08 -15.49
CA ASN A 128 -16.93 -16.18 -15.03
C ASN A 128 -16.64 -14.98 -14.13
N ILE A 129 -16.23 -15.26 -12.90
CA ILE A 129 -15.78 -14.26 -11.93
C ILE A 129 -14.26 -14.22 -11.99
N ILE A 130 -13.74 -13.05 -12.33
CA ILE A 130 -12.32 -12.79 -12.41
C ILE A 130 -11.89 -12.19 -11.08
N THR A 131 -11.00 -12.88 -10.38
CA THR A 131 -10.38 -12.40 -9.14
C THR A 131 -8.98 -11.91 -9.47
N VAL A 132 -8.67 -10.66 -9.13
CA VAL A 132 -7.34 -10.07 -9.24
C VAL A 132 -6.84 -9.78 -7.84
N SER A 133 -5.80 -10.51 -7.42
CA SER A 133 -5.16 -10.34 -6.11
C SER A 133 -3.80 -9.68 -6.27
N PHE A 134 -3.47 -8.80 -5.32
CA PHE A 134 -2.25 -8.01 -5.32
C PHE A 134 -1.39 -8.36 -4.09
N PRO A 135 -0.55 -9.42 -4.18
CA PRO A 135 0.20 -9.91 -3.04
C PRO A 135 1.42 -9.05 -2.67
N VAL A 136 1.91 -8.21 -3.60
CA VAL A 136 3.14 -7.42 -3.44
C VAL A 136 2.84 -5.91 -3.48
N ASP A 137 1.93 -5.49 -4.35
CA ASP A 137 1.42 -4.12 -4.32
C ASP A 137 0.48 -3.98 -3.11
N HIS A 138 0.99 -3.46 -2.01
CA HIS A 138 0.24 -3.36 -0.76
C HIS A 138 -0.64 -2.11 -0.68
N GLY A 139 -1.51 -2.10 0.34
CA GLY A 139 -2.45 -1.02 0.64
C GLY A 139 -3.74 -1.12 -0.16
N ASP A 140 -4.58 -0.09 -0.01
CA ASP A 140 -5.83 0.06 -0.75
C ASP A 140 -5.51 0.48 -2.19
N ILE A 141 -5.56 -0.50 -3.10
CA ILE A 141 -5.34 -0.24 -4.52
C ILE A 141 -6.65 0.28 -5.09
N SER A 142 -6.58 1.45 -5.72
CA SER A 142 -7.75 2.06 -6.34
C SER A 142 -8.44 1.10 -7.31
N PRO A 143 -9.79 1.10 -7.36
CA PRO A 143 -10.55 0.14 -8.15
C PRO A 143 -10.22 0.23 -9.63
N LEU A 144 -10.01 -0.93 -10.26
CA LEU A 144 -9.94 -1.08 -11.70
C LEU A 144 -11.29 -0.71 -12.32
N ARG A 145 -11.24 0.11 -13.38
CA ARG A 145 -12.41 0.47 -14.18
C ARG A 145 -12.32 -0.18 -15.54
N ALA A 146 -13.46 -0.51 -16.13
CA ALA A 146 -13.50 -1.09 -17.48
C ALA A 146 -13.97 -0.06 -18.51
N VAL A 147 -13.24 0.01 -19.62
CA VAL A 147 -13.66 0.69 -20.84
C VAL A 147 -14.20 -0.38 -21.78
N THR A 148 -15.52 -0.38 -21.97
CA THR A 148 -16.26 -1.47 -22.64
C THR A 148 -16.75 -1.12 -24.04
N THR A 149 -16.39 0.06 -24.57
CA THR A 149 -16.88 0.56 -25.86
C THR A 149 -16.51 -0.33 -27.05
N GLY A 150 -15.48 -1.18 -26.92
CA GLY A 150 -15.06 -2.13 -27.94
C GLY A 150 -15.64 -3.54 -27.78
N LEU A 151 -16.43 -3.80 -26.73
CA LEU A 151 -17.07 -5.09 -26.52
C LEU A 151 -18.36 -5.19 -27.33
N THR A 152 -18.65 -6.39 -27.81
CA THR A 152 -19.89 -6.69 -28.52
C THR A 152 -20.58 -7.90 -27.91
N LEU A 153 -21.91 -7.90 -28.01
CA LEU A 153 -22.74 -9.00 -27.55
C LEU A 153 -23.87 -9.25 -28.55
N THR A 154 -24.03 -10.49 -28.99
CA THR A 154 -25.15 -10.89 -29.83
C THR A 154 -26.33 -11.28 -28.94
N GLY A 155 -27.48 -10.61 -29.10
CA GLY A 155 -28.71 -10.96 -28.39
C GLY A 155 -28.82 -10.45 -26.95
N GLY A 156 -28.16 -9.34 -26.60
CA GLY A 156 -28.26 -8.73 -25.28
C GLY A 156 -27.50 -7.42 -25.15
N VAL A 157 -27.27 -6.97 -23.90
CA VAL A 157 -26.47 -5.80 -23.57
C VAL A 157 -25.13 -6.24 -22.96
N VAL A 158 -24.03 -5.66 -23.44
CA VAL A 158 -22.71 -5.84 -22.83
C VAL A 158 -22.77 -5.36 -21.37
N SER A 159 -22.28 -6.18 -20.45
CA SER A 159 -22.18 -5.81 -19.04
C SER A 159 -20.78 -6.06 -18.52
N PHE A 160 -20.24 -5.10 -17.79
CA PHE A 160 -18.98 -5.25 -17.07
C PHE A 160 -19.16 -4.61 -15.71
N ILE A 161 -18.92 -5.40 -14.66
CA ILE A 161 -19.00 -4.93 -13.28
C ILE A 161 -17.68 -5.20 -12.56
N THR A 162 -17.32 -4.26 -11.70
CA THR A 162 -16.10 -4.27 -10.88
C THR A 162 -16.53 -4.15 -9.42
N ALA A 163 -15.80 -4.81 -8.53
CA ALA A 163 -16.01 -4.76 -7.09
C ALA A 163 -14.67 -4.62 -6.37
N ASP A 164 -14.68 -3.72 -5.39
CA ASP A 164 -13.61 -3.40 -4.46
C ASP A 164 -14.19 -3.25 -3.05
N ASN A 165 -13.32 -3.22 -2.04
CA ASN A 165 -13.68 -2.83 -0.67
C ASN A 165 -14.87 -3.60 -0.05
N GLY A 166 -14.91 -4.92 -0.22
CA GLY A 166 -15.91 -5.79 0.42
C GLY A 166 -17.17 -6.05 -0.42
N VAL A 167 -17.27 -5.47 -1.61
CA VAL A 167 -18.40 -5.71 -2.52
C VAL A 167 -18.32 -7.14 -3.09
N VAL A 168 -19.48 -7.79 -3.20
CA VAL A 168 -19.60 -9.20 -3.64
C VAL A 168 -20.09 -9.28 -5.09
N ILE A 169 -19.41 -10.08 -5.91
CA ILE A 169 -19.87 -10.46 -7.26
C ILE A 169 -19.86 -11.98 -7.39
N GLY A 170 -21.01 -12.57 -7.72
CA GLY A 170 -21.10 -14.01 -8.01
C GLY A 170 -20.66 -14.92 -6.86
N GLY A 171 -20.82 -14.46 -5.61
CA GLY A 171 -20.41 -15.18 -4.40
C GLY A 171 -18.95 -14.98 -4.00
N VAL A 172 -18.16 -14.25 -4.79
CA VAL A 172 -16.78 -13.86 -4.44
C VAL A 172 -16.78 -12.46 -3.86
N VAL A 173 -16.15 -12.30 -2.69
CA VAL A 173 -16.06 -11.03 -1.97
C VAL A 173 -14.73 -10.35 -2.34
N SER A 174 -14.79 -9.09 -2.76
CA SER A 174 -13.58 -8.25 -2.89
C SER A 174 -13.02 -7.89 -1.51
N GLN A 175 -11.74 -7.57 -1.44
CA GLN A 175 -11.05 -7.32 -0.18
C GLN A 175 -10.17 -6.10 -0.30
N GLN A 176 -10.33 -5.16 0.65
CA GLN A 176 -9.44 -4.03 0.80
C GLN A 176 -8.08 -4.52 1.30
N GLY A 177 -7.01 -4.11 0.62
CA GLY A 177 -5.64 -4.32 1.04
C GLY A 177 -5.29 -3.45 2.23
N THR A 178 -4.82 -4.08 3.31
CA THR A 178 -4.50 -3.39 4.57
C THR A 178 -3.02 -3.47 4.92
N LYS A 179 -2.23 -4.24 4.15
CA LYS A 179 -0.77 -4.25 4.27
C LYS A 179 -0.19 -2.86 4.05
N GLU A 180 0.78 -2.48 4.87
CA GLU A 180 1.45 -1.18 4.75
C GLU A 180 2.20 -1.07 3.41
N ASN A 181 1.93 0.00 2.65
CA ASN A 181 2.70 0.34 1.46
C ASN A 181 3.67 1.47 1.80
N ALA A 182 4.79 1.10 2.39
CA ALA A 182 5.79 2.02 2.89
C ALA A 182 7.07 1.96 2.06
N VAL A 183 7.63 3.14 1.76
CA VAL A 183 8.93 3.26 1.10
C VAL A 183 9.98 2.57 1.97
N CYS A 184 10.70 1.61 1.38
CA CYS A 184 11.68 0.77 2.09
C CYS A 184 11.12 0.11 3.37
N SER A 185 9.83 -0.25 3.36
CA SER A 185 9.11 -0.84 4.50
C SER A 185 9.27 -0.05 5.81
N ASN A 186 9.48 1.27 5.73
CA ASN A 186 9.84 2.14 6.87
C ASN A 186 11.06 1.64 7.68
N ARG A 187 11.89 0.79 7.08
CA ARG A 187 13.03 0.08 7.69
C ARG A 187 14.33 0.35 6.94
N GLY A 188 14.36 1.38 6.12
CA GLY A 188 15.53 1.77 5.33
C GLY A 188 15.40 3.20 4.81
N TYR A 189 16.48 3.66 4.18
CA TYR A 189 16.51 4.93 3.48
C TYR A 189 16.44 4.70 1.97
N CYS A 190 15.53 5.40 1.29
CA CYS A 190 15.38 5.30 -0.16
C CYS A 190 16.36 6.24 -0.88
N ASN A 191 17.19 5.69 -1.75
CA ASN A 191 17.91 6.47 -2.74
C ASN A 191 17.01 6.67 -3.97
N TYR A 192 16.31 7.81 -4.01
CA TYR A 192 15.40 8.14 -5.11
C TYR A 192 16.08 8.26 -6.48
N GLN A 193 17.40 8.50 -6.55
CA GLN A 193 18.11 8.56 -7.84
C GLN A 193 18.36 7.17 -8.42
N GLN A 194 18.53 6.16 -7.56
CA GLN A 194 18.82 4.78 -7.97
C GLN A 194 17.58 3.89 -7.89
N GLY A 195 16.52 4.33 -7.20
CA GLY A 195 15.35 3.52 -6.91
C GLY A 195 15.63 2.36 -5.95
N THR A 196 16.67 2.46 -5.13
CA THR A 196 17.13 1.39 -4.23
C THR A 196 16.96 1.77 -2.76
N CYS A 197 16.67 0.79 -1.92
CA CYS A 197 16.63 0.97 -0.47
C CYS A 197 17.93 0.53 0.20
N THR A 198 18.46 1.38 1.07
CA THR A 198 19.52 1.01 2.02
C THR A 198 18.88 0.62 3.34
N CYS A 199 18.96 -0.66 3.70
CA CYS A 199 18.26 -1.18 4.87
C CYS A 199 18.94 -0.84 6.19
N SER A 200 18.13 -0.56 7.21
CA SER A 200 18.60 -0.39 8.58
C SER A 200 19.10 -1.71 9.14
N PHE A 201 19.93 -1.64 10.18
CA PHE A 201 20.47 -2.83 10.82
C PHE A 201 19.36 -3.82 11.22
N GLY A 202 19.56 -5.10 10.91
CA GLY A 202 18.58 -6.17 11.18
C GLY A 202 17.53 -6.38 10.08
N TYR A 203 17.58 -5.60 8.99
CA TYR A 203 16.66 -5.71 7.86
C TYR A 203 17.39 -5.88 6.53
N GLY A 204 16.77 -6.58 5.59
CA GLY A 204 17.30 -6.86 4.26
C GLY A 204 16.20 -6.96 3.21
N SER A 205 16.62 -7.16 1.97
CA SER A 205 15.72 -7.29 0.82
C SER A 205 14.78 -8.47 0.96
N SER A 206 13.50 -8.26 0.62
CA SER A 206 12.45 -9.26 0.74
C SER A 206 11.90 -9.73 -0.60
N ASP A 207 11.00 -10.71 -0.57
CA ASP A 207 10.19 -11.15 -1.70
C ASP A 207 8.83 -10.42 -1.81
N GLY A 208 8.61 -9.37 -1.00
CA GLY A 208 7.33 -8.68 -0.84
C GLY A 208 6.34 -9.42 0.08
N LEU A 209 6.70 -10.59 0.62
CA LEU A 209 5.88 -11.40 1.53
C LEU A 209 6.56 -11.60 2.89
N GLY A 210 7.65 -10.86 3.14
CA GLY A 210 8.42 -10.92 4.39
C GLY A 210 9.46 -12.04 4.44
N ASN A 211 9.64 -12.83 3.36
CA ASN A 211 10.77 -13.75 3.25
C ASN A 211 11.97 -13.06 2.60
N HIS A 212 13.13 -13.69 2.67
CA HIS A 212 14.33 -13.20 1.99
C HIS A 212 14.10 -13.18 0.48
N GLY A 213 14.42 -12.07 -0.18
CA GLY A 213 14.30 -11.90 -1.62
C GLY A 213 15.13 -10.74 -2.14
N ASN A 214 14.92 -10.36 -3.39
CA ASN A 214 15.76 -9.39 -4.11
C ASN A 214 14.97 -8.12 -4.47
N ARG A 215 13.91 -7.80 -3.74
CA ARG A 215 13.05 -6.62 -4.02
C ARG A 215 13.67 -5.30 -3.57
N ASP A 216 14.76 -5.34 -2.80
CA ASP A 216 15.43 -4.16 -2.24
C ASP A 216 14.47 -3.21 -1.52
N ASP A 217 13.64 -3.79 -0.64
CA ASP A 217 12.56 -3.10 0.06
C ASP A 217 12.70 -3.08 1.59
N CYS A 218 13.72 -3.74 2.15
CA CYS A 218 13.94 -3.85 3.59
C CYS A 218 12.80 -4.55 4.37
N GLY A 219 12.01 -5.36 3.66
CA GLY A 219 10.89 -6.12 4.23
C GLY A 219 11.31 -7.38 4.99
N TYR A 220 12.53 -7.90 4.77
CA TYR A 220 13.00 -9.14 5.37
C TYR A 220 13.74 -8.86 6.68
N ILE A 221 13.38 -9.57 7.75
CA ILE A 221 14.08 -9.50 9.03
C ILE A 221 15.29 -10.43 8.96
N LEU A 222 16.49 -9.86 9.04
CA LEU A 222 17.72 -10.65 9.07
C LEU A 222 17.79 -11.47 10.36
N PRO A 223 18.28 -12.72 10.30
CA PRO A 223 18.50 -13.51 11.50
C PRO A 223 19.49 -12.80 12.44
N LYS A 224 19.25 -12.89 13.75
CA LYS A 224 20.09 -12.23 14.77
C LYS A 224 21.56 -12.62 14.60
N VAL A 225 22.37 -11.69 14.12
CA VAL A 225 23.82 -11.82 14.19
C VAL A 225 24.22 -11.57 15.64
N LYS A 226 24.72 -12.60 16.33
CA LYS A 226 25.44 -12.39 17.60
C LYS A 226 26.70 -11.58 17.26
N TYR A 227 26.78 -10.35 17.74
CA TYR A 227 28.05 -9.64 17.78
C TYR A 227 28.98 -10.45 18.70
N VAL A 228 29.96 -11.13 18.11
CA VAL A 228 31.16 -11.51 18.85
C VAL A 228 31.98 -10.23 18.89
N ALA A 229 32.12 -9.62 20.07
CA ALA A 229 33.05 -8.52 20.25
C ALA A 229 34.43 -9.01 19.76
N GLN A 230 35.02 -8.29 18.81
CA GLN A 230 36.40 -8.54 18.43
C GLN A 230 37.27 -8.14 19.63
N GLU A 231 37.99 -9.13 20.18
CA GLU A 231 39.01 -8.92 21.21
C GLU A 231 40.17 -8.05 20.68
#